data_AF-A0A8E6B7F7-F1
#
_entry.id   AF-A0A8E6B7F7-F1
#
_cell.length_a   1.000
_cell.length_b   1.000
_cell.length_c   1.000
_cell.angle_alpha   90.00
_cell.angle_beta   90.00
_cell.angle_gamma   90.00
#
_symmetry.space_group_name_H-M   'P 1'
#
loop_
_entity.id
_entity.type
_entity.pdbx_description
1 polymer ?
#
loop_
_entity_poly.entity_id
_entity_poly.type
_entity_poly.pdbx_seq_one_letter_code
_entity_poly.pdbx_strand_id
1 'polypeptide(L)'
;MSDNTSPPPPSAPPVPHTTGSGPNSLQIRVISHSGLFYWWPIWFFGILFALWSFADGHRMAIVPKDSILKVDPGANTSIISMAGKYPRMEETVERSAEPNTYDFKTHVSIRPWMGPIFLSIFLVVMLITNVPLRGLWSLVIIISFILVVVIFSLMQWWDTILGKFADLHIYINMGGYFFIGLLVLIAWLTTVFVFDKRAYMIFTPGQIKVCEEIGGRERVFDTTGMTVEKQRDDWFRHIILGFGSGDLTVKTAGADRQQITMPNVAFIGFKIGAIERLLRERKVN
;
A
#
# COMPACT_ATOMS: atom_id res chain seq x y z
N MET A 1 -34.75 -68.55 -21.01
CA MET A 1 -34.46 -67.35 -20.21
C MET A 1 -32.99 -67.07 -20.40
N SER A 2 -32.66 -66.29 -21.43
CA SER A 2 -31.29 -66.13 -21.93
C SER A 2 -30.73 -64.82 -21.39
N ASP A 3 -29.76 -64.92 -20.49
CA ASP A 3 -29.12 -63.78 -19.83
C ASP A 3 -28.14 -63.11 -20.80
N ASN A 4 -28.45 -61.87 -21.17
CA ASN A 4 -27.66 -61.05 -22.10
C ASN A 4 -26.77 -60.12 -21.27
N THR A 5 -25.54 -60.54 -20.96
CA THR A 5 -24.56 -59.72 -20.24
C THR A 5 -23.60 -59.07 -21.23
N SER A 6 -23.87 -57.81 -21.58
CA SER A 6 -22.94 -56.97 -22.33
C SER A 6 -21.71 -56.62 -21.45
N PRO A 7 -20.48 -56.62 -22.00
CA PRO A 7 -19.29 -56.23 -21.27
C PRO A 7 -19.28 -54.71 -20.94
N PRO A 8 -18.62 -54.29 -19.85
CA PRO A 8 -18.51 -52.88 -19.48
C PRO A 8 -17.70 -52.10 -20.53
N PRO A 9 -18.03 -50.81 -20.75
CA PRO A 9 -17.30 -49.96 -21.70
C PRO A 9 -15.84 -49.79 -21.27
N PRO A 10 -14.89 -49.72 -22.21
CA PRO A 10 -13.47 -49.53 -21.91
C PRO A 10 -13.26 -48.19 -21.19
N SER A 11 -12.47 -48.23 -20.12
CA SER A 11 -12.04 -47.06 -19.37
C SER A 11 -11.42 -46.03 -20.31
N ALA A 12 -11.89 -44.78 -20.23
CA ALA A 12 -11.35 -43.69 -21.03
C ALA A 12 -9.82 -43.58 -20.81
N PRO A 13 -9.01 -43.44 -21.87
CA PRO A 13 -7.57 -43.30 -21.73
C PRO A 13 -7.22 -42.07 -20.86
N PRO A 14 -6.20 -42.16 -19.99
CA PRO A 14 -5.76 -41.03 -19.19
C PRO A 14 -5.32 -39.91 -20.14
N VAL A 15 -5.91 -38.72 -19.96
CA VAL A 15 -5.54 -37.53 -20.73
C VAL A 15 -4.07 -37.23 -20.43
N PRO A 16 -3.18 -37.13 -21.44
CA PRO A 16 -1.79 -36.85 -21.20
C PRO A 16 -1.63 -35.45 -20.60
N HIS A 17 -1.19 -35.37 -19.35
CA HIS A 17 -0.63 -34.13 -18.81
C HIS A 17 0.68 -33.86 -19.57
N THR A 18 0.59 -33.13 -20.68
CA THR A 18 1.76 -32.67 -21.42
C THR A 18 2.47 -31.60 -20.58
N THR A 19 3.39 -32.04 -19.72
CA THR A 19 4.47 -31.22 -19.17
C THR A 19 5.49 -30.98 -20.30
N GLY A 20 5.08 -30.20 -21.30
CA GLY A 20 5.94 -29.78 -22.40
C GLY A 20 6.81 -28.61 -21.98
N SER A 21 7.94 -28.89 -21.32
CA SER A 21 9.07 -27.95 -21.25
C SER A 21 9.81 -27.96 -22.58
N GLY A 22 9.31 -27.20 -23.56
CA GLY A 22 10.04 -26.84 -24.78
C GLY A 22 10.61 -25.41 -24.65
N PRO A 23 11.79 -25.12 -25.24
CA PRO A 23 12.32 -23.76 -25.25
C PRO A 23 11.41 -22.91 -26.15
N ASN A 24 10.79 -21.86 -25.60
CA ASN A 24 9.83 -20.94 -26.24
C ASN A 24 8.34 -21.36 -26.33
N SER A 25 7.79 -22.10 -25.37
CA SER A 25 6.34 -21.95 -25.13
C SER A 25 6.10 -20.56 -24.53
N LEU A 26 5.62 -19.60 -25.33
CA LEU A 26 5.22 -18.27 -24.86
C LEU A 26 4.16 -18.43 -23.73
N GLN A 27 4.62 -18.36 -22.49
CA GLN A 27 3.80 -18.45 -21.30
C GLN A 27 3.77 -17.08 -20.64
N ILE A 28 2.56 -16.53 -20.43
CA ILE A 28 2.41 -15.25 -19.72
C ILE A 28 1.84 -15.53 -18.34
N ARG A 29 2.63 -15.21 -17.31
CA ARG A 29 2.16 -15.21 -15.92
C ARG A 29 1.63 -13.83 -15.54
N VAL A 30 0.40 -13.82 -15.07
CA VAL A 30 -0.31 -12.68 -14.50
C VAL A 30 -0.47 -12.92 -13.00
N ILE A 31 -0.15 -11.91 -12.19
CA ILE A 31 -0.23 -11.97 -10.73
C ILE A 31 -1.22 -10.92 -10.28
N SER A 32 -2.15 -11.32 -9.43
CA SER A 32 -3.11 -10.44 -8.75
C SER A 32 -2.48 -9.88 -7.50
N HIS A 33 -2.71 -8.60 -7.20
CA HIS A 33 -2.22 -7.97 -5.98
C HIS A 33 -3.37 -7.59 -5.06
N SER A 34 -3.12 -7.64 -3.76
CA SER A 34 -4.07 -7.14 -2.76
C SER A 34 -4.13 -5.60 -2.73
N GLY A 35 -5.14 -5.04 -2.06
CA GLY A 35 -5.26 -3.60 -1.86
C GLY A 35 -4.10 -2.97 -1.09
N LEU A 36 -3.34 -3.78 -0.33
CA LEU A 36 -2.15 -3.32 0.39
C LEU A 36 -1.03 -2.87 -0.56
N PHE A 37 -1.05 -3.32 -1.83
CA PHE A 37 -0.10 -2.88 -2.85
C PHE A 37 -0.03 -1.36 -2.98
N TYR A 38 -1.16 -0.68 -2.79
CA TYR A 38 -1.29 0.78 -2.90
C TYR A 38 -0.82 1.55 -1.65
N TRP A 39 -0.44 0.86 -0.56
CA TRP A 39 -0.08 1.49 0.71
C TRP A 39 1.35 2.04 0.74
N TRP A 40 2.06 1.97 -0.38
CA TRP A 40 3.45 2.40 -0.44
C TRP A 40 3.72 3.86 -0.05
N PRO A 41 2.83 4.84 -0.32
CA PRO A 41 3.09 6.23 0.09
C PRO A 41 3.17 6.37 1.60
N ILE A 42 2.40 5.59 2.37
CA ILE A 42 2.39 5.70 3.83
C ILE A 42 3.77 5.36 4.38
N TRP A 43 4.35 4.22 3.98
CA TRP A 43 5.67 3.85 4.47
C TRP A 43 6.76 4.77 3.91
N PHE A 44 6.65 5.18 2.65
CA PHE A 44 7.63 6.06 2.01
C PHE A 44 7.70 7.42 2.71
N PHE A 45 6.56 8.10 2.88
CA PHE A 45 6.51 9.40 3.54
C PHE A 45 6.77 9.30 5.05
N GLY A 46 6.40 8.20 5.71
CA GLY A 46 6.78 7.95 7.11
C GLY A 46 8.30 7.89 7.29
N ILE A 47 9.01 7.13 6.45
CA ILE A 47 10.48 7.07 6.51
C ILE A 47 11.09 8.41 6.08
N LEU A 48 10.55 9.07 5.05
CA LEU A 48 11.04 10.37 4.59
C LEU A 48 10.94 11.45 5.68
N PHE A 49 9.80 11.55 6.36
CA PHE A 49 9.60 12.53 7.44
C PHE A 49 10.39 12.19 8.70
N ALA A 50 10.63 10.90 8.96
CA ALA A 50 11.57 10.49 9.99
C ALA A 50 13.01 10.95 9.66
N LEU A 51 13.49 10.73 8.43
CA LEU A 51 14.81 11.19 7.99
C LEU A 51 14.93 12.72 7.96
N TRP A 52 13.85 13.41 7.61
CA TRP A 52 13.80 14.87 7.69
C TRP A 52 13.90 15.36 9.12
N SER A 53 13.07 14.83 10.03
CA SER A 53 13.14 15.14 11.48
C SER A 53 14.51 14.76 12.06
N PHE A 54 15.10 13.71 11.47
CA PHE A 54 16.52 13.35 11.43
C PHE A 54 17.47 14.54 11.36
N ALA A 55 17.52 15.05 10.13
CA ALA A 55 18.43 16.09 9.67
C ALA A 55 18.14 17.48 10.23
N ASP A 56 16.89 17.75 10.62
CA ASP A 56 16.47 19.04 11.18
C ASP A 56 17.12 19.30 12.57
N GLY A 57 17.57 18.25 13.27
CA GLY A 57 18.38 18.37 14.49
C GLY A 57 17.63 18.86 15.74
N HIS A 58 16.41 19.36 15.60
CA HIS A 58 15.58 19.84 16.70
C HIS A 58 15.18 18.74 17.68
N ARG A 59 15.07 19.11 18.96
CA ARG A 59 14.79 18.21 20.08
C ARG A 59 13.59 18.68 20.88
N MET A 60 12.79 17.73 21.35
CA MET A 60 11.64 18.01 22.21
C MET A 60 11.97 17.76 23.69
N ALA A 61 11.70 18.75 24.52
CA ALA A 61 11.74 18.66 25.98
C ALA A 61 10.31 18.73 26.54
N ILE A 62 9.99 17.88 27.51
CA ILE A 62 8.73 17.95 28.25
C ILE A 62 9.01 18.73 29.53
N VAL A 63 8.35 19.88 29.69
CA VAL A 63 8.52 20.78 30.83
C VAL A 63 7.28 20.80 31.73
N PRO A 64 7.42 20.95 33.05
CA PRO A 64 6.29 21.14 33.95
C PRO A 64 5.49 22.41 33.58
N LYS A 65 4.19 22.42 33.89
CA LYS A 65 3.26 23.49 33.50
C LYS A 65 3.70 24.90 33.95
N ASP A 66 4.39 25.01 35.08
CA ASP A 66 4.81 26.28 35.67
C ASP A 66 6.24 26.71 35.25
N SER A 67 6.78 26.13 34.18
CA SER A 67 8.08 26.52 33.64
C SER A 67 8.00 27.86 32.90
N ILE A 68 8.91 28.79 33.21
CA ILE A 68 9.04 30.07 32.54
C ILE A 68 10.30 30.04 31.68
N LEU A 69 10.15 30.28 30.37
CA LEU A 69 11.29 30.47 29.47
C LEU A 69 11.93 31.83 29.76
N LYS A 70 13.18 31.84 30.25
CA LYS A 70 14.01 33.04 30.33
C LYS A 70 15.06 32.98 29.24
N VAL A 71 14.87 33.78 28.20
CA VAL A 71 15.87 33.95 27.15
C VAL A 71 16.89 34.94 27.67
N ASP A 72 18.12 34.48 27.92
CA ASP A 72 19.22 35.34 28.36
C ASP A 72 19.75 36.13 27.13
N PRO A 73 19.67 37.48 27.11
CA PRO A 73 20.00 38.28 25.92
C PRO A 73 21.46 38.20 25.45
N GLY A 74 22.35 37.54 26.22
CA GLY A 74 23.77 37.38 25.89
C GLY A 74 24.23 35.95 25.60
N ALA A 75 23.36 34.94 25.74
CA ALA A 75 23.72 33.54 25.54
C ALA A 75 22.95 32.94 24.35
N ASN A 76 23.60 32.10 23.55
CA ASN A 76 22.95 31.24 22.54
C ASN A 76 22.06 30.14 23.18
N THR A 77 21.74 30.27 24.46
CA THR A 77 21.07 29.26 25.28
C THR A 77 19.89 29.91 25.99
N SER A 78 18.68 29.44 25.68
CA SER A 78 17.49 29.78 26.45
C SER A 78 17.51 28.98 27.76
N ILE A 79 17.48 29.68 28.90
CA ILE A 79 17.46 29.05 30.21
C ILE A 79 15.99 28.80 30.57
N ILE A 80 15.61 27.54 30.77
CA ILE A 80 14.28 27.18 31.27
C ILE A 80 14.30 27.39 32.78
N SER A 81 13.70 28.48 33.26
CA SER A 81 13.60 28.82 34.68
C SER A 81 12.27 28.29 35.21
N MET A 82 12.28 27.26 36.05
CA MET A 82 11.05 26.72 36.62
C MET A 82 10.60 27.51 37.85
N ALA A 83 9.30 27.83 37.96
CA ALA A 83 8.72 28.33 39.20
C ALA A 83 8.24 27.13 40.04
N GLY A 84 8.92 26.84 41.16
CA GLY A 84 8.49 25.84 42.13
C GLY A 84 9.57 24.85 42.59
N LYS A 85 9.44 24.32 43.81
CA LYS A 85 10.28 23.25 44.35
C LYS A 85 9.70 21.90 43.97
N TYR A 86 10.42 21.14 43.15
CA TYR A 86 10.02 19.79 42.73
C TYR A 86 10.98 18.75 43.35
N PRO A 87 10.53 17.94 44.33
CA PRO A 87 11.42 17.08 45.13
C PRO A 87 12.17 16.02 44.31
N ARG A 88 11.61 15.58 43.18
CA ARG A 88 12.21 14.57 42.28
C ARG A 88 13.15 15.18 41.24
N MET A 89 13.33 16.51 41.27
CA MET A 89 14.19 17.27 40.36
C MET A 89 15.36 17.92 41.06
N GLU A 90 15.34 18.18 42.38
CA GLU A 90 16.56 18.57 43.11
C GLU A 90 17.65 17.49 42.96
N GLU A 91 17.27 16.20 42.99
CA GLU A 91 18.18 15.09 42.67
C GLU A 91 18.70 15.12 41.22
N THR A 92 17.89 15.59 40.26
CA THR A 92 18.28 15.75 38.85
C THR A 92 19.10 17.01 38.62
N VAL A 93 18.89 18.07 39.39
CA VAL A 93 19.63 19.33 39.36
C VAL A 93 20.98 19.17 40.06
N GLU A 94 21.05 18.44 41.17
CA GLU A 94 22.31 18.05 41.80
C GLU A 94 23.09 17.04 40.94
N ARG A 95 22.41 16.10 40.24
CA ARG A 95 23.03 15.31 39.16
C ARG A 95 23.41 16.12 37.92
N SER A 96 22.82 17.31 37.72
CA SER A 96 23.16 18.22 36.61
C SER A 96 24.36 19.12 36.89
N ALA A 97 24.88 19.13 38.12
CA ALA A 97 26.12 19.83 38.47
C ALA A 97 27.37 19.13 37.91
N GLU A 98 27.24 17.88 37.44
CA GLU A 98 28.24 17.25 36.58
C GLU A 98 28.04 17.70 35.12
N PRO A 99 29.12 17.94 34.35
CA PRO A 99 29.07 18.39 32.96
C PRO A 99 28.62 17.28 31.98
N ASN A 100 27.65 16.46 32.39
CA ASN A 100 27.00 15.50 31.53
C ASN A 100 25.81 16.20 30.85
N THR A 101 26.10 16.68 29.64
CA THR A 101 25.16 17.11 28.61
C THR A 101 23.88 16.27 28.66
N TYR A 102 22.77 16.88 29.09
CA TYR A 102 21.45 16.27 28.92
C TYR A 102 21.16 16.20 27.43
N ASP A 103 21.46 15.04 26.83
CA ASP A 103 21.12 14.77 25.45
C ASP A 103 19.61 14.58 25.36
N PHE A 104 18.91 15.60 24.87
CA PHE A 104 17.51 15.45 24.52
C PHE A 104 17.41 14.42 23.40
N LYS A 105 16.92 13.22 23.72
CA LYS A 105 16.93 12.09 22.77
C LYS A 105 15.86 12.20 21.68
N THR A 106 14.75 12.88 21.99
CA THR A 106 13.56 12.91 21.12
C THR A 106 13.73 13.94 20.02
N HIS A 107 13.94 13.46 18.79
CA HIS A 107 13.97 14.30 17.59
C HIS A 107 12.55 14.63 17.14
N VAL A 108 12.27 15.92 16.91
CA VAL A 108 10.97 16.43 16.43
C VAL A 108 11.24 17.58 15.49
N SER A 109 10.62 17.61 14.32
CA SER A 109 10.70 18.77 13.43
C SER A 109 10.04 19.99 14.04
N ILE A 110 10.67 21.16 13.91
CA ILE A 110 10.08 22.43 14.37
C ILE A 110 8.85 22.83 13.53
N ARG A 111 8.68 22.21 12.35
CA ARG A 111 7.65 22.60 11.39
C ARG A 111 6.32 21.90 11.69
N PRO A 112 5.25 22.65 12.04
CA PRO A 112 3.98 22.06 12.47
C PRO A 112 3.21 21.35 11.35
N TRP A 113 3.52 21.62 10.08
CA TRP A 113 2.78 21.08 8.93
C TRP A 113 3.05 19.59 8.66
N MET A 114 4.16 19.03 9.14
CA MET A 114 4.57 17.67 8.80
C MET A 114 3.62 16.61 9.34
N GLY A 115 3.12 16.78 10.57
CA GLY A 115 2.17 15.84 11.20
C GLY A 115 0.84 15.78 10.45
N PRO A 116 0.17 16.93 10.23
CA PRO A 116 -1.07 17.00 9.46
C PRO A 116 -0.93 16.45 8.04
N ILE A 117 0.17 16.73 7.33
CA ILE A 117 0.39 16.18 5.97
C ILE A 117 0.51 14.66 6.01
N PHE A 118 1.29 14.10 6.96
CA PHE A 118 1.42 12.65 7.08
C PHE A 118 0.08 11.96 7.36
N LEU A 119 -0.70 12.49 8.29
CA LEU A 119 -2.03 11.95 8.61
C LEU A 119 -3.01 12.12 7.44
N SER A 120 -2.90 13.21 6.67
CA SER A 120 -3.71 13.42 5.47
C SER A 120 -3.37 12.38 4.40
N ILE A 121 -2.09 12.11 4.15
CA ILE A 121 -1.64 11.04 3.24
C ILE A 121 -2.17 9.69 3.70
N PHE A 122 -2.03 9.39 5.00
CA PHE A 122 -2.52 8.15 5.60
C PHE A 122 -4.03 8.00 5.35
N LEU A 123 -4.82 9.03 5.65
CA LEU A 123 -6.27 9.03 5.50
C LEU A 123 -6.68 8.86 4.03
N VAL A 124 -6.03 9.58 3.11
CA VAL A 124 -6.33 9.50 1.68
C VAL A 124 -6.04 8.09 1.14
N VAL A 125 -4.88 7.52 1.48
CA VAL A 125 -4.53 6.16 1.07
C VAL A 125 -5.51 5.16 1.66
N MET A 126 -5.88 5.30 2.94
CA MET A 126 -6.88 4.45 3.57
C MET A 126 -8.24 4.59 2.88
N LEU A 127 -8.69 5.79 2.56
CA LEU A 127 -9.99 6.03 1.94
C LEU A 127 -10.04 5.46 0.52
N ILE A 128 -9.03 5.72 -0.31
CA ILE A 128 -8.98 5.22 -1.70
C ILE A 128 -8.90 3.68 -1.74
N THR A 129 -8.25 3.06 -0.76
CA THR A 129 -8.12 1.60 -0.73
C THR A 129 -9.36 0.89 -0.19
N ASN A 130 -10.20 1.56 0.59
CA ASN A 130 -11.43 0.99 1.16
C ASN A 130 -12.70 1.37 0.39
N VAL A 131 -12.73 2.54 -0.26
CA VAL A 131 -13.90 3.03 -0.99
C VAL A 131 -13.68 2.80 -2.48
N PRO A 132 -14.46 1.91 -3.13
CA PRO A 132 -14.40 1.72 -4.57
C PRO A 132 -15.04 2.93 -5.28
N LEU A 133 -14.28 4.00 -5.43
CA LEU A 133 -14.70 5.16 -6.20
C LEU A 133 -14.61 4.80 -7.69
N ARG A 134 -15.76 4.68 -8.36
CA ARG A 134 -15.83 4.27 -9.76
C ARG A 134 -15.69 5.47 -10.71
N GLY A 135 -14.89 5.29 -11.74
CA GLY A 135 -14.77 6.17 -12.90
C GLY A 135 -14.23 7.56 -12.57
N LEU A 136 -14.75 8.56 -13.29
CA LEU A 136 -14.30 9.95 -13.20
C LEU A 136 -14.52 10.56 -11.80
N TRP A 137 -15.49 10.03 -11.03
CA TRP A 137 -15.79 10.51 -9.68
C TRP A 137 -14.65 10.30 -8.69
N SER A 138 -13.88 9.21 -8.84
CA SER A 138 -12.66 8.98 -8.05
C SER A 138 -11.67 10.13 -8.24
N LEU A 139 -11.40 10.49 -9.50
CA LEU A 139 -10.48 11.56 -9.84
C LEU A 139 -10.96 12.93 -9.33
N VAL A 140 -12.25 13.25 -9.52
CA VAL A 140 -12.81 14.54 -9.06
C VAL A 140 -12.72 14.65 -7.53
N ILE A 141 -13.10 13.61 -6.79
CA ILE A 141 -13.08 13.63 -5.31
C ILE A 141 -11.65 13.76 -4.80
N ILE A 142 -10.71 13.00 -5.37
CA ILE A 142 -9.32 13.00 -4.91
C ILE A 142 -8.64 14.34 -5.23
N ILE A 143 -8.82 14.88 -6.46
CA ILE A 143 -8.29 16.19 -6.81
C ILE A 143 -8.92 17.27 -5.94
N SER A 144 -10.22 17.21 -5.69
CA SER A 144 -10.91 18.16 -4.79
C SER A 144 -10.34 18.08 -3.38
N PHE A 145 -10.09 16.87 -2.86
CA PHE A 145 -9.51 16.69 -1.54
C PHE A 145 -8.08 17.23 -1.47
N ILE A 146 -7.22 16.89 -2.44
CA ILE A 146 -5.86 17.41 -2.52
C ILE A 146 -5.88 18.94 -2.62
N LEU A 147 -6.75 19.49 -3.47
CA LEU A 147 -6.90 20.93 -3.63
C LEU A 147 -7.31 21.59 -2.33
N VAL A 148 -8.27 21.03 -1.59
CA VAL A 148 -8.69 21.52 -0.27
C VAL A 148 -7.52 21.48 0.71
N VAL A 149 -6.79 20.37 0.80
CA VAL A 149 -5.63 20.24 1.68
C VAL A 149 -4.54 21.26 1.34
N VAL A 150 -4.23 21.44 0.05
CA VAL A 150 -3.25 22.42 -0.43
C VAL A 150 -3.70 23.84 -0.15
N ILE A 151 -4.96 24.19 -0.44
CA ILE A 151 -5.53 25.50 -0.14
C ILE A 151 -5.46 25.78 1.37
N PHE A 152 -5.85 24.83 2.21
CA PHE A 152 -5.78 24.96 3.67
C PHE A 152 -4.33 25.11 4.16
N SER A 153 -3.39 24.42 3.52
CA SER A 153 -1.96 24.53 3.81
C SER A 153 -1.40 25.89 3.39
N LEU A 154 -1.75 26.40 2.20
CA LEU A 154 -1.27 27.68 1.69
C LEU A 154 -1.84 28.86 2.47
N MET A 155 -3.09 28.78 2.89
CA MET A 155 -3.73 29.82 3.70
C MET A 155 -3.35 29.76 5.19
N GLN A 156 -2.45 28.84 5.60
CA GLN A 156 -2.10 28.59 7.01
C GLN A 156 -3.34 28.44 7.93
N TRP A 157 -4.43 27.90 7.37
CA TRP A 157 -5.67 27.73 8.12
C TRP A 157 -5.56 26.65 9.19
N TRP A 158 -4.63 25.71 9.02
CA TRP A 158 -4.29 24.73 10.06
C TRP A 158 -3.93 25.42 11.36
N ASP A 159 -3.06 26.43 11.34
CA ASP A 159 -2.61 27.14 12.54
C ASP A 159 -3.76 27.96 13.17
N THR A 160 -4.61 28.57 12.33
CA THR A 160 -5.76 29.35 12.81
C THR A 160 -6.85 28.48 13.47
N ILE A 161 -7.16 27.31 12.88
CA ILE A 161 -8.19 26.40 13.39
C ILE A 161 -7.66 25.67 14.62
N LEU A 162 -6.44 25.13 14.56
CA LEU A 162 -5.83 24.40 15.68
C LEU A 162 -5.46 25.34 16.84
N GLY A 163 -5.05 26.58 16.57
CA GLY A 163 -4.81 27.61 17.57
C GLY A 163 -6.05 27.95 18.39
N LYS A 164 -7.25 27.92 17.77
CA LYS A 164 -8.52 28.11 18.50
C LYS A 164 -8.90 26.93 19.39
N PHE A 165 -8.37 25.73 19.13
CA PHE A 165 -8.54 24.54 19.95
C PHE A 165 -7.29 24.29 20.81
N ALA A 166 -7.00 25.20 21.75
CA ALA A 166 -5.92 25.05 22.73
C ALA A 166 -4.51 24.81 22.12
N ASP A 167 -4.19 25.47 20.99
CA ASP A 167 -2.91 25.31 20.30
C ASP A 167 -2.57 23.85 19.95
N LEU A 168 -3.56 23.08 19.50
CA LEU A 168 -3.44 21.65 19.19
C LEU A 168 -2.64 21.42 17.90
N HIS A 169 -1.34 21.66 17.95
CA HIS A 169 -0.42 21.34 16.87
C HIS A 169 -0.13 19.84 16.87
N ILE A 170 -0.29 19.19 15.71
CA ILE A 170 0.00 17.77 15.56
C ILE A 170 1.50 17.59 15.33
N TYR A 171 2.25 17.50 16.42
CA TYR A 171 3.66 17.12 16.37
C TYR A 171 3.78 15.60 16.51
N ILE A 172 4.32 14.97 15.46
CA ILE A 172 4.74 13.58 15.51
C ILE A 172 6.26 13.58 15.64
N ASN A 173 6.79 12.83 16.59
CA ASN A 173 8.23 12.69 16.75
C ASN A 173 8.83 11.80 15.64
N MET A 174 10.15 11.88 15.45
CA MET A 174 10.88 11.05 14.49
C MET A 174 10.55 9.57 14.66
N GLY A 175 10.50 9.09 15.91
CA GLY A 175 10.19 7.71 16.24
C GLY A 175 8.81 7.28 15.75
N GLY A 176 7.80 8.14 15.86
CA GLY A 176 6.44 7.87 15.41
C GLY A 176 6.35 7.72 13.90
N TYR A 177 6.95 8.64 13.15
CA TYR A 177 7.03 8.53 11.69
C TYR A 177 7.76 7.26 11.24
N PHE A 178 8.91 6.98 11.87
CA PHE A 178 9.72 5.80 11.54
C PHE A 178 8.99 4.50 11.87
N PHE A 179 8.38 4.41 13.05
CA PHE A 179 7.69 3.21 13.51
C PHE A 179 6.49 2.86 12.63
N ILE A 180 5.63 3.84 12.35
CA ILE A 180 4.47 3.64 11.45
C ILE A 180 4.97 3.26 10.06
N GLY A 181 5.97 3.98 9.54
CA GLY A 181 6.53 3.70 8.22
C GLY A 181 7.13 2.29 8.12
N LEU A 182 7.90 1.87 9.12
CA LEU A 182 8.52 0.55 9.18
C LEU A 182 7.49 -0.58 9.27
N LEU A 183 6.46 -0.44 10.12
CA LEU A 183 5.41 -1.44 10.24
C LEU A 183 4.65 -1.62 8.93
N VAL A 184 4.26 -0.51 8.29
CA VAL A 184 3.56 -0.56 6.99
C VAL A 184 4.48 -1.11 5.91
N LEU A 185 5.78 -0.78 5.91
CA LEU A 185 6.76 -1.36 4.99
C LEU A 185 6.85 -2.88 5.14
N ILE A 186 6.98 -3.39 6.37
CA ILE A 186 7.06 -4.84 6.62
C ILE A 186 5.79 -5.55 6.14
N ALA A 187 4.62 -5.00 6.47
CA ALA A 187 3.33 -5.53 6.02
C ALA A 187 3.22 -5.51 4.49
N TRP A 188 3.63 -4.40 3.85
CA TRP A 188 3.66 -4.25 2.40
C TRP A 188 4.60 -5.25 1.74
N LEU A 189 5.84 -5.39 2.22
CA LEU A 189 6.83 -6.34 1.70
C LEU A 189 6.33 -7.77 1.81
N THR A 190 5.81 -8.16 2.97
CA THR A 190 5.26 -9.49 3.19
C THR A 190 4.10 -9.74 2.23
N THR A 191 3.22 -8.77 2.06
CA THR A 191 2.07 -8.90 1.17
C THR A 191 2.49 -9.05 -0.29
N VAL A 192 3.26 -8.10 -0.81
CA VAL A 192 3.66 -8.07 -2.22
C VAL A 192 4.59 -9.24 -2.59
N PHE A 193 5.53 -9.61 -1.72
CA PHE A 193 6.52 -10.63 -2.06
C PHE A 193 6.16 -12.05 -1.63
N VAL A 194 5.25 -12.23 -0.67
CA VAL A 194 4.88 -13.56 -0.13
C VAL A 194 3.43 -13.92 -0.44
N PHE A 195 2.48 -13.02 -0.23
CA PHE A 195 1.04 -13.32 -0.38
C PHE A 195 0.56 -13.13 -1.82
N ASP A 196 0.85 -11.99 -2.45
CA ASP A 196 0.37 -11.67 -3.80
C ASP A 196 0.92 -12.66 -4.85
N LYS A 197 2.14 -13.19 -4.66
CA LYS A 197 2.72 -14.22 -5.54
C LYS A 197 1.93 -15.53 -5.58
N ARG A 198 0.96 -15.74 -4.67
CA ARG A 198 0.18 -16.98 -4.56
C ARG A 198 -1.04 -16.99 -5.47
N ALA A 199 -1.59 -15.83 -5.82
CA ALA A 199 -2.73 -15.70 -6.73
C ALA A 199 -2.24 -15.35 -8.14
N TYR A 200 -2.23 -16.34 -9.03
CA TYR A 200 -1.71 -16.14 -10.38
C TYR A 200 -2.53 -16.87 -11.46
N MET A 201 -2.47 -16.31 -12.66
CA MET A 201 -3.01 -16.90 -13.87
C MET A 201 -1.89 -17.12 -14.88
N ILE A 202 -1.88 -18.29 -15.51
CA ILE A 202 -0.92 -18.67 -16.53
C ILE A 202 -1.66 -18.82 -17.85
N PHE A 203 -1.28 -18.00 -18.82
CA PHE A 203 -1.77 -18.08 -20.21
C PHE A 203 -0.78 -18.88 -21.05
N THR A 204 -1.27 -19.92 -21.72
CA THR A 204 -0.52 -20.81 -22.62
C THR A 204 -1.31 -20.92 -23.95
N PRO A 205 -0.68 -21.20 -25.11
CA PRO A 205 -1.45 -21.36 -26.35
C PRO A 205 -2.55 -22.43 -26.22
N GLY A 206 -3.81 -22.02 -26.38
CA GLY A 206 -4.98 -22.89 -26.28
C GLY A 206 -5.48 -23.23 -24.88
N GLN A 207 -4.82 -22.80 -23.80
CA GLN A 207 -5.22 -23.14 -22.43
C GLN A 207 -4.90 -22.02 -21.43
N ILE A 208 -5.77 -21.85 -20.44
CA ILE A 208 -5.52 -20.97 -19.29
C ILE A 208 -5.59 -21.78 -18.02
N LYS A 209 -4.57 -21.61 -17.18
CA LYS A 209 -4.49 -22.19 -15.85
C LYS A 209 -4.70 -21.10 -14.82
N VAL A 210 -5.72 -21.28 -13.99
CA VAL A 210 -6.10 -20.33 -12.93
C VAL A 210 -5.80 -20.95 -11.57
N CYS A 211 -5.03 -20.22 -10.76
CA CYS A 211 -4.73 -20.56 -9.37
C CYS A 211 -5.17 -19.40 -8.47
N GLU A 212 -6.34 -19.52 -7.85
CA GLU A 212 -6.93 -18.44 -7.03
C GLU A 212 -6.48 -18.48 -5.57
N GLU A 213 -6.21 -19.65 -4.95
CA GLU A 213 -5.86 -19.75 -3.52
C GLU A 213 -4.94 -20.93 -3.15
N ILE A 214 -4.34 -20.84 -1.96
CA ILE A 214 -3.46 -21.87 -1.33
C ILE A 214 -4.25 -23.16 -1.13
N GLY A 215 -3.85 -24.25 -1.80
CA GLY A 215 -4.54 -25.54 -1.73
C GLY A 215 -5.80 -25.64 -2.59
N GLY A 216 -6.12 -24.60 -3.37
CA GLY A 216 -7.21 -24.60 -4.33
C GLY A 216 -6.93 -25.48 -5.55
N ARG A 217 -8.00 -25.97 -6.20
CA ARG A 217 -7.92 -26.75 -7.44
C ARG A 217 -7.38 -25.86 -8.56
N GLU A 218 -6.28 -26.25 -9.19
CA GLU A 218 -5.83 -25.65 -10.45
C GLU A 218 -6.91 -25.93 -11.51
N ARG A 219 -7.60 -24.89 -11.98
CA ARG A 219 -8.59 -25.03 -13.04
C ARG A 219 -7.94 -24.70 -14.37
N VAL A 220 -8.01 -25.63 -15.31
CA VAL A 220 -7.56 -25.42 -16.68
C VAL A 220 -8.79 -25.22 -17.54
N PHE A 221 -8.88 -24.05 -18.16
CA PHE A 221 -9.92 -23.70 -19.11
C PHE A 221 -9.36 -23.75 -20.53
N ASP A 222 -10.16 -24.26 -21.46
CA ASP A 222 -9.90 -24.13 -22.89
C ASP A 222 -10.20 -22.67 -23.33
N THR A 223 -9.43 -22.16 -24.27
CA THR A 223 -9.54 -20.76 -24.72
C THR A 223 -10.67 -20.54 -25.72
N THR A 224 -11.38 -21.60 -26.13
CA THR A 224 -12.47 -21.53 -27.13
C THR A 224 -13.58 -20.58 -26.68
N GLY A 225 -13.78 -19.50 -27.45
CA GLY A 225 -14.82 -18.49 -27.21
C GLY A 225 -14.56 -17.58 -26.01
N MET A 226 -13.39 -17.67 -25.39
CA MET A 226 -13.06 -16.86 -24.21
C MET A 226 -12.83 -15.40 -24.59
N THR A 227 -13.38 -14.48 -23.80
CA THR A 227 -13.07 -13.05 -23.93
C THR A 227 -12.28 -12.56 -22.72
N VAL A 228 -11.26 -11.74 -22.98
CA VAL A 228 -10.49 -11.06 -21.95
C VAL A 228 -10.83 -9.59 -22.04
N GLU A 229 -11.35 -9.06 -20.94
CA GLU A 229 -11.68 -7.66 -20.80
C GLU A 229 -10.79 -7.04 -19.74
N LYS A 230 -10.22 -5.88 -20.07
CA LYS A 230 -9.54 -5.05 -19.08
C LYS A 230 -10.55 -4.08 -18.49
N GLN A 231 -10.80 -4.22 -17.19
CA GLN A 231 -11.64 -3.30 -16.46
C GLN A 231 -10.74 -2.27 -15.76
N ARG A 232 -10.92 -0.98 -16.08
CA ARG A 232 -10.19 0.14 -15.47
C ARG A 232 -11.19 1.05 -14.75
N ASP A 233 -11.83 0.50 -13.73
CA ASP A 233 -12.91 1.23 -13.05
C ASP A 233 -12.36 2.29 -12.08
N ASP A 234 -11.09 2.24 -11.68
CA ASP A 234 -10.49 3.20 -10.76
C ASP A 234 -9.18 3.80 -11.33
N TRP A 235 -9.32 4.84 -12.15
CA TRP A 235 -8.20 5.45 -12.89
C TRP A 235 -7.08 5.93 -11.96
N PHE A 236 -7.42 6.55 -10.83
CA PHE A 236 -6.44 7.11 -9.90
C PHE A 236 -5.66 6.02 -9.17
N ARG A 237 -6.37 5.07 -8.57
CA ARG A 237 -5.75 3.94 -7.85
C ARG A 237 -4.80 3.17 -8.75
N HIS A 238 -5.22 2.88 -9.97
CA HIS A 238 -4.45 2.05 -10.89
C HIS A 238 -3.25 2.78 -11.52
N ILE A 239 -3.36 4.08 -11.83
CA ILE A 239 -2.28 4.82 -12.50
C ILE A 239 -1.30 5.42 -11.51
N ILE A 240 -1.78 6.11 -10.48
CA ILE A 240 -0.93 6.89 -9.58
C ILE A 240 -0.36 6.02 -8.46
N LEU A 241 -1.20 5.21 -7.82
CA LEU A 241 -0.76 4.35 -6.71
C LEU A 241 -0.27 2.99 -7.21
N GLY A 242 -0.85 2.50 -8.30
CA GLY A 242 -0.68 1.14 -8.80
C GLY A 242 0.33 0.93 -9.91
N PHE A 243 1.11 1.95 -10.28
CA PHE A 243 2.08 1.88 -11.39
C PHE A 243 1.48 1.37 -12.71
N GLY A 244 0.24 1.75 -13.03
CA GLY A 244 -0.45 1.29 -14.24
C GLY A 244 -1.05 -0.12 -14.12
N SER A 245 -1.36 -0.57 -12.90
CA SER A 245 -2.13 -1.79 -12.66
C SER A 245 -3.55 -1.70 -13.24
N GLY A 246 -4.31 -2.79 -13.19
CA GLY A 246 -5.72 -2.79 -13.57
C GLY A 246 -6.36 -4.13 -13.31
N ASP A 247 -7.68 -4.17 -13.30
CA ASP A 247 -8.43 -5.39 -13.07
C ASP A 247 -8.57 -6.15 -14.40
N LEU A 248 -8.29 -7.45 -14.35
CA LEU A 248 -8.37 -8.35 -15.50
C LEU A 248 -9.56 -9.28 -15.33
N THR A 249 -10.54 -9.15 -16.22
CA THR A 249 -11.73 -9.99 -16.22
C THR A 249 -11.66 -10.96 -17.38
N VAL A 250 -11.77 -12.25 -17.06
CA VAL A 250 -11.77 -13.34 -18.03
C VAL A 250 -13.15 -13.97 -18.03
N LYS A 251 -13.83 -14.00 -19.18
CA LYS A 251 -15.14 -14.63 -19.35
C LYS A 251 -14.96 -15.92 -20.16
N THR A 252 -15.27 -17.07 -19.56
CA THR A 252 -15.24 -18.37 -20.25
C THR A 252 -16.47 -18.53 -21.14
N ALA A 253 -16.30 -19.20 -22.28
CA ALA A 253 -17.42 -19.63 -23.13
C ALA A 253 -17.65 -21.14 -23.00
N GLY A 254 -18.87 -21.58 -23.33
CA GLY A 254 -19.32 -22.96 -23.19
C GLY A 254 -20.51 -23.12 -22.26
N ALA A 255 -20.73 -24.35 -21.78
CA ALA A 255 -21.85 -24.71 -20.92
C ALA A 255 -21.76 -24.14 -19.49
N ASP A 256 -20.55 -23.79 -19.02
CA ASP A 256 -20.29 -23.20 -17.72
C ASP A 256 -19.60 -21.82 -17.90
N ARG A 257 -20.43 -20.77 -18.03
CA ARG A 257 -19.97 -19.38 -18.15
C ARG A 257 -19.53 -18.88 -16.78
N GLN A 258 -18.22 -18.83 -16.54
CA GLN A 258 -17.63 -18.28 -15.33
C GLN A 258 -16.91 -16.98 -15.66
N GLN A 259 -17.14 -15.97 -14.84
CA GLN A 259 -16.40 -14.71 -14.87
C GLN A 259 -15.33 -14.77 -13.79
N ILE A 260 -14.07 -14.84 -14.20
CA ILE A 260 -12.92 -14.85 -13.29
C ILE A 260 -12.31 -13.46 -13.31
N THR A 261 -12.33 -12.78 -12.18
CA THR A 261 -11.78 -11.42 -12.04
C THR A 261 -10.50 -11.47 -11.22
N MET A 262 -9.40 -11.04 -11.83
CA MET A 262 -8.10 -10.87 -11.19
C MET A 262 -7.88 -9.38 -10.89
N PRO A 263 -8.00 -8.95 -9.63
CA PRO A 263 -7.83 -7.54 -9.27
C PRO A 263 -6.35 -7.10 -9.30
N ASN A 264 -6.12 -5.81 -9.51
CA ASN A 264 -4.83 -5.13 -9.35
C ASN A 264 -3.64 -5.84 -10.05
N VAL A 265 -3.84 -6.27 -11.29
CA VAL A 265 -2.77 -6.87 -12.09
C VAL A 265 -1.79 -5.79 -12.51
N ALA A 266 -0.56 -5.86 -12.01
CA ALA A 266 0.50 -4.94 -12.39
C ALA A 266 0.81 -5.01 -13.89
N PHE A 267 0.94 -3.84 -14.53
CA PHE A 267 1.34 -3.69 -15.94
C PHE A 267 0.45 -4.44 -16.95
N ILE A 268 -0.84 -4.67 -16.64
CA ILE A 268 -1.76 -5.39 -17.54
C ILE A 268 -1.89 -4.71 -18.93
N GLY A 269 -1.66 -3.39 -19.02
CA GLY A 269 -1.66 -2.67 -20.29
C GLY A 269 -0.64 -3.18 -21.31
N PHE A 270 0.55 -3.60 -20.86
CA PHE A 270 1.58 -4.15 -21.74
C PHE A 270 1.37 -5.64 -22.04
N LYS A 271 0.68 -6.35 -21.14
CA LYS A 271 0.45 -7.79 -21.25
C LYS A 271 -0.75 -8.14 -22.12
N ILE A 272 -1.74 -7.26 -22.26
CA ILE A 272 -3.02 -7.61 -22.89
C ILE A 272 -2.88 -8.03 -24.36
N GLY A 273 -2.11 -7.30 -25.18
CA GLY A 273 -1.92 -7.66 -26.58
C GLY A 273 -1.19 -9.00 -26.76
N ALA A 274 -0.27 -9.32 -25.85
CA ALA A 274 0.43 -10.60 -25.86
C ALA A 274 -0.49 -11.75 -25.39
N ILE A 275 -1.38 -11.49 -24.42
CA ILE A 275 -2.41 -12.44 -23.99
C ILE A 275 -3.40 -12.70 -25.14
N GLU A 276 -3.92 -11.67 -25.78
CA GLU A 276 -4.83 -11.80 -26.93
C GLU A 276 -4.22 -12.59 -28.09
N ARG A 277 -2.93 -12.39 -28.36
CA ARG A 277 -2.20 -13.17 -29.36
C ARG A 277 -2.15 -14.65 -28.99
N LEU A 278 -1.85 -14.98 -27.73
CA LEU A 278 -1.82 -16.37 -27.24
C LEU A 278 -3.19 -17.05 -27.26
N LEU A 279 -4.26 -16.29 -27.04
CA LEU A 279 -5.63 -16.80 -27.15
C LEU A 279 -6.04 -17.08 -28.59
N ARG A 280 -5.50 -16.32 -29.54
CA ARG A 280 -5.76 -16.48 -30.97
C ARG A 280 -4.91 -17.57 -31.60
N GLU A 281 -3.69 -17.76 -31.11
CA GLU A 281 -2.77 -18.84 -31.52
C GLU A 281 -3.33 -20.19 -31.03
N ARG A 282 -4.25 -20.73 -31.82
CA ARG A 282 -4.68 -22.13 -31.72
C ARG A 282 -3.45 -23.01 -31.88
N LYS A 283 -3.23 -23.97 -30.98
CA LYS A 283 -2.41 -25.14 -31.33
C LYS A 283 -3.14 -25.86 -32.46
N VAL A 284 -2.78 -25.54 -33.70
CA VAL A 284 -3.10 -26.37 -34.86
C VAL A 284 -2.20 -27.59 -34.71
N ASN A 285 -2.71 -28.60 -34.02
CA ASN A 285 -2.22 -29.97 -34.13
C ASN A 285 -3.11 -30.69 -35.14
#